data_AF-A0A7L4ZJC1-F1
#
_entry.id   AF-A0A7L4ZJC1-F1
#
_cell.length_a   1.000
_cell.length_b   1.000
_cell.length_c   1.000
_cell.angle_alpha   90.00
_cell.angle_beta   90.00
_cell.angle_gamma   90.00
#
_symmetry.space_group_name_H-M   'P 1'
#
loop_
_entity.id
_entity.type
_entity.pdbx_description
1 polymer ?
#
loop_
_entity_poly.entity_id
_entity_poly.type
_entity_poly.pdbx_seq_one_letter_code
_entity_poly.pdbx_strand_id
1 'polypeptide(L)' 'MKVKHIIAIFLLGVFITIIGALFKIQHWPYGPELLSVGSFTEGLAILLGIWKLLTTKKFKDFLNS' A
#
# COMPACT_ATOMS: atom_id res chain seq x y z
N MET A 1 -10.63 -6.10 -10.37
CA MET A 1 -9.25 -5.54 -10.34
C MET A 1 -8.22 -6.63 -10.60
N LYS A 2 -7.41 -6.52 -11.66
CA LYS A 2 -6.26 -7.41 -11.87
C LYS A 2 -5.17 -7.08 -10.84
N VAL A 3 -4.33 -8.05 -10.46
CA VAL A 3 -3.25 -7.85 -9.46
C VAL A 3 -2.37 -6.64 -9.79
N LYS A 4 -2.16 -6.36 -11.08
CA LYS A 4 -1.46 -5.16 -11.59
C LYS A 4 -2.00 -3.83 -11.03
N HIS A 5 -3.31 -3.71 -10.83
CA HIS A 5 -3.92 -2.48 -10.33
C HIS A 5 -3.65 -2.29 -8.83
N ILE A 6 -3.60 -3.39 -8.08
CA ILE A 6 -3.27 -3.36 -6.65
C ILE A 6 -1.81 -2.94 -6.46
N ILE A 7 -0.92 -3.48 -7.30
CA ILE A 7 0.50 -3.09 -7.31
C ILE A 7 0.66 -1.61 -7.69
N ALA A 8 -0.10 -1.11 -8.67
CA ALA A 8 -0.07 0.30 -9.04
C ALA A 8 -0.54 1.23 -7.90
N ILE A 9 -1.60 0.85 -7.18
CA ILE A 9 -2.09 1.61 -6.01
C ILE A 9 -1.08 1.55 -4.87
N PHE A 10 -0.45 0.40 -4.64
CA PHE A 10 0.61 0.24 -3.65
C PHE A 10 1.82 1.14 -3.95
N LEU A 11 2.31 1.13 -5.19
CA LEU A 11 3.41 1.99 -5.64
C LEU A 11 3.07 3.49 -5.50
N LEU A 12 1.83 3.87 -5.80
CA LEU A 12 1.35 5.24 -5.56
C LEU A 12 1.35 5.59 -4.07
N GLY A 13 0.88 4.69 -3.21
CA GLY A 13 0.92 4.86 -1.75
C GLY A 13 2.34 5.07 -1.24
N VAL A 14 3.27 4.20 -1.64
CA VAL A 14 4.71 4.31 -1.30
C VAL A 14 5.27 5.67 -1.72
N PHE A 15 4.95 6.13 -2.93
CA PHE A 15 5.42 7.42 -3.43
C PHE A 15 4.90 8.60 -2.58
N ILE A 16 3.62 8.56 -2.19
CA ILE A 16 3.01 9.57 -1.31
C ILE A 16 3.65 9.52 0.09
N THR A 17 3.91 8.34 0.63
CA THR A 17 4.58 8.17 1.94
C THR A 17 6.01 8.72 1.91
N ILE A 18 6.76 8.50 0.82
CA ILE A 18 8.11 9.07 0.64
C ILE A 18 8.05 10.60 0.62
N ILE A 19 7.10 11.19 -0.10
CA ILE A 19 6.91 12.65 -0.14
C ILE A 19 6.51 13.18 1.24
N GLY A 20 5.59 12.51 1.94
CA GLY A 20 5.20 12.87 3.31
C GLY A 20 6.36 12.78 4.30
N ALA A 21 7.24 11.78 4.16
CA ALA A 21 8.44 11.63 4.98
C ALA A 21 9.43 12.77 4.71
N LEU A 22 9.58 13.16 3.43
CA LEU A 22 10.41 14.29 3.04
C LEU A 22 9.88 15.61 3.64
N PHE A 23 8.57 15.85 3.59
CA PHE A 23 7.94 17.03 4.20
C PHE A 23 8.11 17.04 5.72
N LYS A 24 8.02 15.87 6.37
CA LYS A 24 8.28 15.72 7.80
C LYS A 24 9.72 16.08 8.17
N ILE A 25 10.71 15.68 7.35
CA ILE A 25 12.12 16.02 7.54
C ILE A 25 12.38 17.51 7.29
N GLN A 26 11.72 18.12 6.29
CA GLN A 26 11.83 19.55 6.02
C GLN A 26 11.04 20.45 7.00
N HIS A 27 10.39 19.88 8.02
CA HIS A 27 9.50 20.59 8.95
C HIS A 27 8.40 21.40 8.27
N TRP A 28 8.04 21.03 7.04
CA TRP A 28 6.99 21.70 6.30
C TRP A 28 5.64 21.43 6.96
N PRO A 29 4.73 22.42 6.96
CA PRO A 29 3.37 22.21 7.43
C PRO A 29 2.74 21.04 6.65
N TYR A 30 1.82 20.31 7.28
CA TYR A 30 1.15 19.13 6.71
C TYR A 30 2.02 17.87 6.51
N GLY A 31 3.31 17.88 6.83
CA GLY A 31 4.16 16.68 6.74
C GLY A 31 3.61 15.44 7.48
N PRO A 32 3.16 15.56 8.75
CA PRO A 32 2.55 14.44 9.48
C PRO A 32 1.24 13.94 8.85
N GLU A 33 0.40 14.85 8.37
CA GLU A 33 -0.89 14.53 7.77
C GLU A 33 -0.72 13.78 6.44
N LEU A 34 0.21 14.24 5.60
CA LEU A 34 0.58 13.57 4.34
C LEU A 34 1.16 12.17 4.59
N LEU A 35 2.00 12.03 5.62
CA LEU A 35 2.59 10.75 6.01
C LEU A 35 1.51 9.77 6.49
N SER A 36 0.55 10.24 7.30
CA SER A 36 -0.57 9.43 7.78
C SER A 36 -1.47 8.98 6.63
N VAL A 37 -1.79 9.87 5.68
CA VAL A 37 -2.61 9.52 4.50
C VAL A 37 -1.90 8.52 3.58
N GLY A 38 -0.60 8.72 3.32
CA GLY A 38 0.23 7.80 2.54
C GLY A 38 0.28 6.41 3.17
N SER A 39 0.60 6.35 4.47
CA SER A 39 0.69 5.09 5.23
C SER A 39 -0.66 4.36 5.30
N PHE A 40 -1.76 5.11 5.45
CA PHE A 40 -3.10 4.52 5.46
C PHE A 40 -3.50 3.93 4.09
N THR A 41 -3.14 4.63 3.01
CA THR A 41 -3.36 4.17 1.64
C THR A 41 -2.53 2.92 1.33
N GLU A 42 -1.27 2.88 1.75
CA GLU A 42 -0.43 1.66 1.67
C GLU A 42 -1.02 0.51 2.45
N GLY A 43 -1.43 0.73 3.70
CA GLY A 43 -2.05 -0.29 4.54
C GLY A 43 -3.27 -0.93 3.87
N LEU A 44 -4.16 -0.12 3.29
CA LEU A 44 -5.31 -0.61 2.53
C LEU A 44 -4.89 -1.38 1.26
N ALA A 45 -3.89 -0.89 0.52
CA ALA A 45 -3.40 -1.56 -0.68
C ALA A 45 -2.79 -2.94 -0.36
N ILE A 46 -2.04 -3.05 0.74
CA ILE A 46 -1.47 -4.31 1.23
C ILE A 46 -2.58 -5.27 1.65
N LEU A 47 -3.56 -4.82 2.44
CA LEU A 47 -4.69 -5.65 2.86
C LEU A 47 -5.48 -6.20 1.65
N LEU A 48 -5.77 -5.34 0.67
CA LEU A 48 -6.41 -5.76 -0.58
C LEU A 48 -5.54 -6.72 -1.39
N GLY A 49 -4.21 -6.51 -1.41
CA GLY A 49 -3.24 -7.40 -2.03
C GLY A 49 -3.22 -8.79 -1.39
N ILE A 50 -3.16 -8.87 -0.06
CA ILE A 50 -3.20 -10.12 0.70
C ILE A 50 -4.53 -10.84 0.48
N TRP A 51 -5.66 -10.14 0.60
CA TRP A 51 -6.97 -10.73 0.38
C TRP A 51 -7.13 -11.30 -1.04
N LYS A 52 -6.62 -10.56 -2.03
CA LYS A 52 -6.55 -11.01 -3.42
C LYS A 52 -5.67 -12.24 -3.58
N LEU A 53 -4.48 -12.24 -2.95
CA LEU A 53 -3.51 -13.33 -3.00
C LEU A 53 -4.10 -14.61 -2.41
N LEU A 54 -4.71 -14.54 -1.24
CA LEU A 54 -5.36 -15.65 -0.53
C LEU A 54 -6.57 -16.20 -1.29
N THR A 55 -7.26 -15.38 -2.08
CA THR A 55 -8.40 -15.79 -2.91
C THR A 55 -7.95 -16.46 -4.22
N THR A 56 -6.67 -16.38 -4.58
CA THR A 56 -6.15 -17.00 -5.81
C THR A 56 -6.14 -18.53 -5.65
N LYS A 57 -6.78 -19.27 -6.57
CA LYS A 57 -6.86 -20.75 -6.53
C LYS A 57 -5.50 -21.42 -6.29
N LYS A 58 -4.46 -20.91 -6.93
CA LYS A 58 -3.08 -21.42 -6.81
C LYS A 58 -2.49 -21.29 -5.39
N PHE A 59 -2.90 -20.28 -4.63
CA PHE A 59 -2.42 -20.06 -3.26
C PHE A 59 -3.20 -20.92 -2.25
N LYS A 60 -4.50 -21.11 -2.47
CA LYS A 60 -5.31 -22.06 -1.70
C LYS A 60 -4.79 -23.50 -1.84
N ASP A 61 -4.37 -23.87 -3.06
CA ASP A 61 -3.81 -25.18 -3.35
C ASP A 61 -2.47 -25.41 -2.62
N PHE A 62 -1.60 -24.39 -2.58
CA PHE A 62 -0.34 -24.43 -1.82
C PHE A 62 -0.54 -24.54 -0.30
N LEU A 63 -1.51 -23.81 0.27
CA LEU A 63 -1.79 -23.87 1.71
C LEU A 63 -2.43 -25.19 2.15
N ASN A 64 -3.07 -25.91 1.24
CA ASN A 64 -3.82 -27.13 1.52
C ASN A 64 -3.08 -28.40 1.06
N SER A 65 -1.78 -28.26 0.76
CA SER A 65 -0.87 -29.32 0.34
C SER A 65 0.07 -29.75 1.45
#